data_AF-A0A1S5VFR7-F1
#
_entry.id   AF-A0A1S5VFR7-F1
#
_cell.length_a   1.000
_cell.length_b   1.000
_cell.length_c   1.000
_cell.angle_alpha   90.00
_cell.angle_beta   90.00
_cell.angle_gamma   90.00
#
_symmetry.space_group_name_H-M   'P 1'
#
loop_
_entity.id
_entity.type
_entity.pdbx_description
1 polymer ?
#
loop_
_entity_poly.entity_id
_entity_poly.type
_entity_poly.pdbx_seq_one_letter_code
_entity_poly.pdbx_strand_id
1 'polypeptide(L)'
;MNTPVEKLQTKRKSIEQSSLEDLEWAISLNRVILQGLGLWTYPNESQLRTALSHIHLGMIGVCMCFLIVPQTMAMFKVLSVPMLIVDNVGHNLPFLSAEFKLALLWYNKKDVAHIFELIREDWLMEKSSYERDVMIKYAELYKMLTIGGLLSSLATTTMYHLPIAWNTVSRTVNNITDVPGALFAAQTVYAYDVTQTKTYRLTLISQYVGTVFASLSYTGVDVLFSMFVMHGCGQLEILAGRIETMASEQPNLKHRLKNNVERHCSLIE
;
A
#
# COMPACT_ATOMS: atom_id res chain seq x y z
N MET A 1 -36.15 5.27 35.90
CA MET A 1 -34.84 5.64 36.48
C MET A 1 -33.95 4.42 36.32
N ASN A 2 -33.00 4.43 35.38
CA ASN A 2 -32.24 3.22 35.04
C ASN A 2 -31.42 2.72 36.22
N THR A 3 -31.36 1.40 36.38
CA THR A 3 -30.59 0.73 37.42
C THR A 3 -29.07 0.96 37.21
N PRO A 4 -28.24 0.86 38.27
CA PRO A 4 -26.79 0.98 38.14
C PRO A 4 -26.17 0.03 37.11
N VAL A 5 -26.74 -1.19 36.96
CA VAL A 5 -26.31 -2.20 35.98
C VAL A 5 -26.64 -1.75 34.55
N GLU A 6 -27.84 -1.23 34.30
CA GLU A 6 -28.21 -0.70 32.98
C GLU A 6 -27.35 0.50 32.57
N LYS A 7 -26.99 1.37 33.52
CA LYS A 7 -26.09 2.51 33.25
C LYS A 7 -24.69 2.04 32.84
N LEU A 8 -24.15 1.01 33.51
CA LEU A 8 -22.84 0.43 33.18
C LEU A 8 -22.86 -0.27 31.80
N GLN A 9 -23.92 -1.03 31.51
CA GLN A 9 -24.09 -1.66 30.19
C GLN A 9 -24.21 -0.65 29.06
N THR A 10 -24.95 0.44 29.28
CA THR A 10 -25.10 1.53 28.30
C THR A 10 -23.76 2.23 28.04
N LYS A 11 -23.01 2.53 29.11
CA LYS A 11 -21.68 3.13 28.99
C LYS A 11 -20.70 2.21 28.24
N ARG A 12 -20.72 0.90 28.53
CA ARG A 12 -19.86 -0.08 27.85
C ARG A 12 -20.15 -0.15 26.35
N LYS A 13 -21.43 -0.23 25.97
CA LYS A 13 -21.84 -0.22 24.56
C LYS A 13 -21.41 1.06 23.83
N SER A 14 -21.50 2.21 24.49
CA SER A 14 -21.07 3.49 23.92
C SER A 14 -19.56 3.54 23.67
N ILE A 15 -18.73 3.01 24.59
CA ILE A 15 -17.27 2.95 24.43
C ILE A 15 -16.87 1.99 23.31
N GLU A 16 -17.53 0.83 23.24
CA GLU A 16 -17.31 -0.16 22.19
C GLU A 16 -17.66 0.40 20.81
N GLN A 17 -18.79 1.11 20.69
CA GLN A 17 -19.19 1.77 19.46
C GLN A 17 -18.18 2.85 19.04
N SER A 18 -17.75 3.71 19.97
CA SER A 18 -16.73 4.74 19.69
C SER A 18 -15.41 4.11 19.22
N SER A 19 -15.00 2.98 19.82
CA SER A 19 -13.78 2.27 19.44
C SER A 19 -13.88 1.65 18.04
N LEU A 20 -15.08 1.17 17.67
CA LEU A 20 -15.34 0.66 16.33
C LEU A 20 -15.31 1.78 15.27
N GLU A 21 -15.87 2.94 15.59
CA GLU A 21 -15.82 4.13 14.72
C GLU A 21 -14.37 4.59 14.49
N ASP A 22 -13.55 4.61 15.55
CA ASP A 22 -12.13 4.93 15.46
C ASP A 22 -11.37 3.91 14.58
N LEU A 23 -11.62 2.61 14.78
CA LEU A 23 -11.02 1.54 13.97
C LEU A 23 -11.38 1.69 12.49
N GLU A 24 -12.67 1.85 12.18
CA GLU A 24 -13.15 2.00 10.80
C GLU A 24 -12.56 3.25 10.14
N TRP A 25 -12.51 4.37 10.86
CA TRP A 25 -11.83 5.57 10.40
C TRP A 25 -10.35 5.32 10.13
N ALA A 26 -9.65 4.64 11.04
CA ALA A 26 -8.24 4.33 10.92
C ALA A 26 -7.99 3.52 9.63
N ILE A 27 -8.65 2.39 9.46
CA ILE A 27 -8.33 1.43 8.38
C ILE A 27 -8.97 1.78 7.02
N SER A 28 -9.90 2.73 6.98
CA SER A 28 -10.70 3.10 5.80
C SER A 28 -9.92 3.25 4.50
N LEU A 29 -8.82 4.00 4.50
CA LEU A 29 -8.05 4.26 3.27
C LEU A 29 -7.40 2.99 2.74
N ASN A 30 -6.75 2.21 3.60
CA ASN A 30 -6.14 0.94 3.21
C ASN A 30 -7.18 -0.08 2.76
N ARG A 31 -8.37 -0.09 3.40
CA ARG A 31 -9.49 -0.92 2.95
C ARG A 31 -9.90 -0.58 1.52
N VAL A 32 -10.09 0.70 1.19
CA VAL A 32 -10.48 1.14 -0.16
C VAL A 32 -9.41 0.74 -1.20
N ILE A 33 -8.13 0.92 -0.88
CA ILE A 33 -7.02 0.53 -1.76
C ILE A 33 -7.03 -0.98 -2.01
N LEU A 34 -7.10 -1.79 -0.95
CA LEU A 34 -7.09 -3.24 -1.07
C LEU A 34 -8.32 -3.78 -1.78
N GLN A 35 -9.49 -3.15 -1.63
CA GLN A 35 -10.68 -3.47 -2.41
C GLN A 35 -10.46 -3.16 -3.89
N GLY A 36 -9.89 -2.00 -4.20
CA GLY A 36 -9.53 -1.61 -5.57
C GLY A 36 -8.51 -2.55 -6.22
N LEU A 37 -7.67 -3.22 -5.44
CA LEU A 37 -6.69 -4.21 -5.90
C LEU A 37 -7.21 -5.66 -5.92
N GLY A 38 -8.42 -5.93 -5.44
CA GLY A 38 -8.94 -7.30 -5.34
C GLY A 38 -8.25 -8.13 -4.25
N LEU A 39 -7.68 -7.46 -3.25
CA LEU A 39 -6.94 -8.08 -2.14
C LEU A 39 -7.67 -8.01 -0.81
N TRP A 40 -8.70 -7.17 -0.70
CA TRP A 40 -9.49 -7.11 0.53
C TRP A 40 -10.30 -8.40 0.73
N THR A 41 -10.04 -9.10 1.83
CA THR A 41 -10.78 -10.29 2.23
C THR A 41 -11.59 -9.96 3.48
N TYR A 42 -12.92 -9.91 3.35
CA TYR A 42 -13.79 -9.88 4.53
C TYR A 42 -13.89 -11.29 5.15
N PRO A 43 -13.96 -11.39 6.49
CA PRO A 43 -14.43 -12.60 7.15
C PRO A 43 -15.89 -12.85 6.72
N ASN A 44 -16.21 -14.07 6.27
CA ASN A 44 -17.56 -14.53 5.86
C ASN A 44 -18.13 -14.04 4.52
N GLU A 45 -17.28 -13.66 3.56
CA GLU A 45 -17.76 -13.34 2.20
C GLU A 45 -18.25 -14.56 1.41
N SER A 46 -19.19 -14.31 0.50
CA SER A 46 -19.70 -15.36 -0.39
C SER A 46 -18.58 -15.88 -1.31
N GLN A 47 -18.60 -17.18 -1.63
CA GLN A 47 -17.61 -17.79 -2.54
C GLN A 47 -17.50 -17.03 -3.88
N LEU A 48 -18.61 -16.49 -4.38
CA LEU A 48 -18.66 -15.69 -5.59
C LEU A 48 -17.85 -14.40 -5.47
N ARG A 49 -18.01 -13.64 -4.38
CA ARG A 49 -17.29 -12.38 -4.19
C ARG A 49 -15.79 -12.60 -4.02
N THR A 50 -15.39 -13.66 -3.31
CA THR A 50 -13.99 -14.07 -3.24
C THR A 50 -13.43 -14.42 -4.61
N ALA A 51 -14.18 -15.17 -5.42
CA ALA A 51 -13.78 -15.51 -6.78
C ALA A 51 -13.63 -14.26 -7.66
N LEU A 52 -14.59 -13.33 -7.62
CA LEU A 52 -14.54 -12.06 -8.34
C LEU A 52 -13.34 -11.21 -7.94
N SER A 53 -12.99 -11.17 -6.65
CA SER A 53 -11.82 -10.46 -6.15
C SER A 53 -10.51 -11.04 -6.70
N HIS A 54 -10.38 -12.37 -6.73
CA HIS A 54 -9.22 -13.04 -7.33
C HIS A 54 -9.14 -12.86 -8.86
N ILE A 55 -10.28 -12.87 -9.56
CA ILE A 55 -10.33 -12.59 -11.00
C ILE A 55 -9.88 -11.14 -11.25
N HIS A 56 -10.35 -10.19 -10.44
CA HIS A 56 -9.95 -8.78 -10.51
C HIS A 56 -8.45 -8.59 -10.31
N LEU A 57 -7.88 -9.22 -9.28
CA LEU A 57 -6.43 -9.24 -9.07
C LEU A 57 -5.67 -9.83 -10.27
N GLY A 58 -6.16 -10.94 -10.84
CA GLY A 58 -5.58 -11.54 -12.04
C GLY A 58 -5.63 -10.62 -13.26
N MET A 59 -6.74 -9.91 -13.46
CA MET A 59 -6.87 -8.91 -14.53
C MET A 59 -5.88 -7.77 -14.37
N ILE A 60 -5.67 -7.28 -13.13
CA ILE A 60 -4.66 -6.27 -12.83
C ILE A 60 -3.26 -6.76 -13.22
N GLY A 61 -2.90 -8.00 -12.85
CA GLY A 61 -1.60 -8.59 -13.23
C GLY A 61 -1.43 -8.71 -14.75
N VAL A 62 -2.46 -9.18 -15.46
CA VAL A 62 -2.41 -9.26 -16.94
C VAL A 62 -2.25 -7.87 -17.57
N CYS A 63 -2.93 -6.84 -17.04
CA CYS A 63 -2.77 -5.46 -17.50
C CYS A 63 -1.33 -4.94 -17.31
N MET A 64 -0.65 -5.30 -16.21
CA MET A 64 0.76 -4.93 -15.99
C MET A 64 1.70 -5.67 -16.92
N CYS A 65 1.47 -6.96 -17.17
CA CYS A 65 2.22 -7.74 -18.15
C CYS A 65 2.15 -7.09 -19.56
N PHE A 66 1.02 -6.48 -19.92
CA PHE A 66 0.88 -5.73 -21.17
C PHE A 66 1.78 -4.48 -21.24
N LEU A 67 2.28 -3.97 -20.12
CA LEU A 67 3.31 -2.92 -20.07
C LEU A 67 4.72 -3.51 -20.11
N ILE A 68 4.97 -4.49 -19.25
CA ILE A 68 6.31 -5.05 -19.01
C ILE A 68 6.82 -5.79 -20.24
N VAL A 69 5.99 -6.61 -20.89
CA VAL A 69 6.43 -7.46 -22.00
C VAL A 69 6.89 -6.62 -23.21
N PRO A 70 6.10 -5.66 -23.73
CA PRO A 70 6.55 -4.79 -24.81
C PRO A 70 7.83 -4.00 -24.48
N GLN A 71 7.96 -3.53 -23.25
CA GLN A 71 9.15 -2.78 -22.79
C GLN A 71 10.38 -3.68 -22.72
N THR A 72 10.24 -4.87 -22.16
CA THR A 72 11.32 -5.87 -22.09
C THR A 72 11.76 -6.29 -23.50
N MET A 73 10.82 -6.54 -24.41
CA MET A 73 11.15 -6.84 -25.81
C MET A 73 11.88 -5.69 -26.51
N ALA A 74 11.49 -4.44 -26.22
CA ALA A 74 12.16 -3.26 -26.75
C ALA A 74 13.60 -3.14 -26.21
N MET A 75 13.82 -3.42 -24.93
CA MET A 75 15.13 -3.41 -24.30
C MET A 75 16.13 -4.32 -25.04
N PHE A 76 15.71 -5.53 -25.44
CA PHE A 76 16.56 -6.45 -26.21
C PHE A 76 16.97 -5.87 -27.58
N LYS A 77 16.19 -4.97 -28.17
CA LYS A 77 16.52 -4.32 -29.45
C LYS A 77 17.51 -3.15 -29.29
N VAL A 78 17.67 -2.60 -28.09
CA VAL A 78 18.54 -1.45 -27.83
C VAL A 78 19.76 -1.78 -26.96
N LEU A 79 20.12 -3.07 -26.87
CA LEU A 79 21.27 -3.54 -26.09
C LEU A 79 22.62 -2.92 -26.49
N SER A 80 22.72 -2.35 -27.69
CA SER A 80 23.92 -1.65 -28.14
C SER A 80 24.02 -0.20 -27.67
N VAL A 81 22.99 0.34 -27.00
CA VAL A 81 22.92 1.76 -26.58
C VAL A 81 22.69 1.84 -25.06
N PRO A 82 23.74 1.96 -24.24
CA PRO A 82 23.64 1.86 -22.77
C PRO A 82 22.62 2.80 -22.12
N MET A 83 22.51 4.04 -22.61
CA MET A 83 21.55 5.02 -22.10
C MET A 83 20.09 4.53 -22.26
N LEU A 84 19.77 3.87 -23.38
CA LEU A 84 18.43 3.33 -23.62
C LEU A 84 18.14 2.09 -22.78
N ILE A 85 19.17 1.32 -22.43
CA ILE A 85 19.05 0.19 -21.49
C ILE A 85 18.70 0.73 -20.10
N VAL A 86 19.44 1.73 -19.63
CA VAL A 86 19.19 2.37 -18.33
C VAL A 86 17.77 2.91 -18.25
N ASP A 87 17.31 3.59 -19.30
CA ASP A 87 15.91 4.06 -19.38
C ASP A 87 14.92 2.89 -19.30
N ASN A 88 15.09 1.82 -20.08
CA ASN A 88 14.19 0.65 -20.05
C ASN A 88 14.18 -0.05 -18.69
N VAL A 89 15.34 -0.23 -18.07
CA VAL A 89 15.47 -0.85 -16.73
C VAL A 89 14.79 0.03 -15.69
N GLY A 90 14.97 1.35 -15.77
CA GLY A 90 14.32 2.32 -14.90
C GLY A 90 12.79 2.28 -14.96
N HIS A 91 12.21 1.96 -16.12
CA HIS A 91 10.77 1.79 -16.28
C HIS A 91 10.28 0.40 -15.86
N ASN A 92 10.97 -0.67 -16.27
CA ASN A 92 10.55 -2.04 -15.98
C ASN A 92 10.65 -2.39 -14.50
N LEU A 93 11.67 -1.89 -13.79
CA LEU A 93 11.93 -2.28 -12.41
C LEU A 93 10.78 -1.92 -11.45
N PRO A 94 10.20 -0.70 -11.47
CA PRO A 94 9.00 -0.38 -10.70
C PRO A 94 7.80 -1.29 -10.99
N PHE A 95 7.55 -1.62 -12.27
CA PHE A 95 6.43 -2.49 -12.66
C PHE A 95 6.63 -3.93 -12.17
N LEU A 96 7.82 -4.49 -12.35
CA LEU A 96 8.18 -5.81 -11.81
C LEU A 96 8.11 -5.83 -10.28
N SER A 97 8.54 -4.76 -9.61
CA SER A 97 8.41 -4.61 -8.16
C SER A 97 6.95 -4.58 -7.73
N ALA A 98 6.07 -3.88 -8.47
CA ALA A 98 4.64 -3.87 -8.19
C ALA A 98 4.00 -5.26 -8.32
N GLU A 99 4.29 -6.00 -9.39
CA GLU A 99 3.82 -7.39 -9.56
C GLU A 99 4.33 -8.31 -8.45
N PHE A 100 5.63 -8.23 -8.13
CA PHE A 100 6.23 -9.02 -7.07
C PHE A 100 5.60 -8.74 -5.71
N LYS A 101 5.39 -7.45 -5.38
CA LYS A 101 4.73 -7.02 -4.14
C LYS A 101 3.29 -7.53 -4.07
N LEU A 102 2.51 -7.44 -5.16
CA LEU A 102 1.15 -7.98 -5.22
C LEU A 102 1.13 -9.50 -5.02
N ALA A 103 2.02 -10.22 -5.69
CA ALA A 103 2.13 -11.67 -5.57
C ALA A 103 2.48 -12.08 -4.13
N LEU A 104 3.42 -11.36 -3.51
CA LEU A 104 3.81 -11.57 -2.12
C LEU A 104 2.64 -11.29 -1.16
N LEU A 105 1.92 -10.19 -1.36
CA LEU A 105 0.77 -9.84 -0.52
C LEU A 105 -0.37 -10.85 -0.66
N TRP A 106 -0.64 -11.34 -1.87
CA TRP A 106 -1.61 -12.40 -2.10
C TRP A 106 -1.20 -13.74 -1.49
N TYR A 107 0.08 -14.11 -1.61
CA TYR A 107 0.62 -15.33 -1.01
C TYR A 107 0.46 -15.32 0.51
N ASN A 108 0.78 -14.19 1.15
CA ASN A 108 0.68 -14.01 2.61
C ASN A 108 -0.67 -13.44 3.08
N LYS A 109 -1.74 -13.51 2.27
CA LYS A 109 -3.04 -12.88 2.59
C LYS A 109 -3.65 -13.34 3.91
N LYS A 110 -3.37 -14.57 4.35
CA LYS A 110 -3.83 -15.10 5.64
C LYS A 110 -3.15 -14.41 6.81
N ASP A 111 -1.84 -14.19 6.71
CA ASP A 111 -1.05 -13.51 7.73
C ASP A 111 -1.43 -12.03 7.79
N VAL A 112 -1.64 -11.40 6.64
CA VAL A 112 -2.15 -10.02 6.53
C VAL A 112 -3.53 -9.90 7.19
N ALA A 113 -4.45 -10.84 6.93
CA ALA A 113 -5.75 -10.86 7.58
C ALA A 113 -5.62 -11.05 9.10
N HIS A 114 -4.72 -11.92 9.55
CA HIS A 114 -4.43 -12.09 10.98
C HIS A 114 -3.91 -10.80 11.63
N ILE A 115 -3.01 -10.07 10.98
CA ILE A 115 -2.53 -8.76 11.45
C ILE A 115 -3.70 -7.78 11.58
N PHE A 116 -4.61 -7.73 10.62
CA PHE A 116 -5.81 -6.87 10.73
C PHE A 116 -6.70 -7.25 11.91
N GLU A 117 -6.85 -8.53 12.24
CA GLU A 117 -7.57 -8.96 13.44
C GLU A 117 -6.86 -8.53 14.72
N LEU A 118 -5.53 -8.64 14.79
CA LEU A 118 -4.76 -8.14 15.94
C LEU A 118 -4.92 -6.62 16.11
N ILE A 119 -4.85 -5.86 15.02
CA ILE A 119 -5.11 -4.41 15.03
C ILE A 119 -6.53 -4.13 15.52
N ARG A 120 -7.52 -4.88 15.02
CA ARG A 120 -8.91 -4.77 15.46
C ARG A 120 -9.07 -5.03 16.95
N GLU A 121 -8.43 -6.08 17.48
CA GLU A 121 -8.43 -6.39 18.91
C GLU A 121 -7.83 -5.23 19.72
N ASP A 122 -6.67 -4.70 19.30
CA ASP A 122 -6.03 -3.55 19.94
C ASP A 122 -6.95 -2.31 19.99
N TRP A 123 -7.68 -2.04 18.91
CA TRP A 123 -8.64 -0.94 18.88
C TRP A 123 -9.88 -1.18 19.74
N LEU A 124 -10.29 -2.43 19.96
CA LEU A 124 -11.47 -2.77 20.76
C LEU A 124 -11.17 -3.00 22.25
N MET A 125 -9.91 -3.17 22.62
CA MET A 125 -9.49 -3.26 24.01
C MET A 125 -9.85 -1.99 24.79
N GLU A 126 -10.08 -2.15 26.10
CA GLU A 126 -10.27 -1.02 27.01
C GLU A 126 -8.96 -0.23 27.13
N LYS A 127 -9.06 1.09 26.96
CA LYS A 127 -7.91 1.99 26.91
C LYS A 127 -8.17 3.22 27.77
N SER A 128 -7.10 3.74 28.36
CA SER A 128 -7.06 5.10 28.92
C SER A 128 -7.16 6.16 27.81
N SER A 129 -7.46 7.40 28.19
CA SER A 129 -7.46 8.52 27.24
C SER A 129 -6.12 8.70 26.55
N TYR A 130 -5.01 8.58 27.31
CA TYR A 130 -3.66 8.66 26.77
C TYR A 130 -3.39 7.60 25.70
N GLU A 131 -3.75 6.34 25.95
CA GLU A 131 -3.52 5.25 24.99
C GLU A 131 -4.34 5.44 23.71
N ARG A 132 -5.59 5.88 23.86
CA ARG A 132 -6.43 6.22 22.71
C ARG A 132 -5.83 7.35 21.88
N ASP A 133 -5.33 8.41 22.53
CA ASP A 133 -4.71 9.55 21.84
C ASP A 133 -3.43 9.14 21.10
N VAL A 134 -2.62 8.24 21.69
CA VAL A 134 -1.44 7.66 21.02
C VAL A 134 -1.86 6.86 19.77
N MET A 135 -2.87 5.99 19.88
CA MET A 135 -3.37 5.23 18.72
C MET A 135 -3.86 6.15 17.60
N ILE A 136 -4.59 7.22 17.93
CA ILE A 136 -5.07 8.21 16.96
C ILE A 136 -3.90 8.95 16.30
N LYS A 137 -2.92 9.43 17.09
CA LYS A 137 -1.72 10.10 16.58
C LYS A 137 -1.00 9.28 15.50
N TYR A 138 -0.74 8.00 15.76
CA TYR A 138 -0.10 7.13 14.75
C TYR A 138 -1.03 6.81 13.57
N ALA A 139 -2.34 6.76 13.81
CA ALA A 139 -3.32 6.59 12.75
C ALA A 139 -3.37 7.79 11.80
N GLU A 140 -3.34 9.01 12.32
CA GLU A 140 -3.23 10.23 11.51
C GLU A 140 -1.92 10.24 10.72
N LEU A 141 -0.82 9.85 11.34
CA LEU A 141 0.50 9.80 10.69
C LEU A 141 0.51 8.87 9.48
N TYR A 142 0.05 7.61 9.61
CA TYR A 142 0.03 6.74 8.44
C TYR A 142 -1.01 7.18 7.41
N LYS A 143 -2.16 7.74 7.81
CA LYS A 143 -3.15 8.25 6.83
C LYS A 143 -2.57 9.40 6.01
N MET A 144 -1.79 10.28 6.64
CA MET A 144 -1.05 11.32 5.94
C MET A 144 -0.03 10.72 4.95
N LEU A 145 0.73 9.69 5.36
CA LEU A 145 1.62 8.96 4.46
C LEU A 145 0.87 8.31 3.30
N THR A 146 -0.30 7.71 3.55
CA THR A 146 -1.15 7.12 2.52
C THR A 146 -1.62 8.16 1.51
N ILE A 147 -2.17 9.29 1.98
CA ILE A 147 -2.65 10.36 1.10
C ILE A 147 -1.49 10.95 0.29
N GLY A 148 -0.36 11.24 0.94
CA GLY A 148 0.84 11.76 0.28
C GLY A 148 1.37 10.80 -0.79
N GLY A 149 1.42 9.50 -0.49
CA GLY A 149 1.85 8.46 -1.44
C GLY A 149 0.91 8.32 -2.63
N LEU A 150 -0.41 8.35 -2.41
CA LEU A 150 -1.38 8.28 -3.51
C LEU A 150 -1.34 9.52 -4.40
N LEU A 151 -1.24 10.72 -3.80
CA LEU A 151 -1.13 11.97 -4.53
C LEU A 151 0.18 12.04 -5.34
N SER A 152 1.31 11.63 -4.76
CA SER A 152 2.59 11.59 -5.47
C SER A 152 2.54 10.60 -6.63
N SER A 153 1.96 9.41 -6.43
CA SER A 153 1.79 8.39 -7.48
C SER A 153 0.94 8.89 -8.65
N LEU A 154 -0.18 9.56 -8.34
CA LEU A 154 -1.06 10.16 -9.34
C LEU A 154 -0.35 11.30 -10.10
N ALA A 155 0.36 12.17 -9.37
CA ALA A 155 1.12 13.27 -9.95
C ALA A 155 2.21 12.74 -10.89
N THR A 156 3.04 11.78 -10.46
CA THR A 156 4.09 11.18 -11.30
C THR A 156 3.50 10.50 -12.54
N THR A 157 2.43 9.71 -12.38
CA THR A 157 1.77 9.04 -13.52
C THR A 157 1.25 10.05 -14.54
N THR A 158 0.62 11.12 -14.07
CA THR A 158 0.05 12.17 -14.92
C THR A 158 1.13 13.01 -15.58
N MET A 159 2.15 13.46 -14.83
CA MET A 159 3.27 14.23 -15.36
C MET A 159 4.04 13.45 -16.44
N TYR A 160 4.12 12.13 -16.30
CA TYR A 160 4.79 11.29 -17.28
C TYR A 160 3.95 11.10 -18.55
N HIS A 161 2.65 10.80 -18.44
CA HIS A 161 1.80 10.48 -19.61
C HIS A 161 1.21 11.70 -20.33
N LEU A 162 0.90 12.78 -19.62
CA LEU A 162 0.17 13.92 -20.19
C LEU A 162 0.94 14.63 -21.31
N PRO A 163 2.25 14.91 -21.19
CA PRO A 163 3.00 15.55 -22.27
C PRO A 163 3.03 14.71 -23.56
N ILE A 164 3.01 13.39 -23.43
CA ILE A 164 3.00 12.45 -24.56
C ILE A 164 1.64 12.50 -25.27
N ALA A 165 0.56 12.48 -24.50
CA ALA A 165 -0.79 12.56 -25.02
C ALA A 165 -1.07 13.86 -25.79
N TRP A 166 -0.42 14.97 -25.41
CA TRP A 166 -0.53 16.29 -26.06
C TRP A 166 0.61 16.63 -27.02
N ASN A 167 1.56 15.72 -27.23
CA ASN A 167 2.74 15.94 -28.08
C ASN A 167 3.56 17.18 -27.68
N THR A 168 3.66 17.47 -26.38
CA THR A 168 4.44 18.57 -25.78
C THR A 168 5.75 18.08 -25.16
N VAL A 169 6.18 16.86 -25.50
CA VAL A 169 7.34 16.20 -24.89
C VAL A 169 8.63 16.92 -25.29
N SER A 170 9.43 17.37 -24.30
CA SER A 170 10.77 17.93 -24.52
C SER A 170 11.88 16.90 -24.23
N ARG A 171 11.77 15.70 -24.81
CA ARG A 171 12.81 14.65 -24.69
C ARG A 171 13.53 14.45 -26.02
N THR A 172 14.76 13.94 -25.96
CA THR A 172 15.44 13.44 -27.15
C THR A 172 14.60 12.30 -27.76
N VAL A 173 14.22 12.44 -29.02
CA VAL A 173 13.40 11.45 -29.74
C VAL A 173 14.29 10.29 -30.19
N ASN A 174 14.65 9.43 -29.24
CA ASN A 174 15.50 8.24 -29.41
C ASN A 174 14.76 6.92 -29.11
N ASN A 175 13.44 6.99 -28.90
CA ASN A 175 12.62 5.82 -28.63
C ASN A 175 12.27 5.12 -29.95
N ILE A 176 12.61 3.84 -30.04
CA ILE A 176 12.38 2.99 -31.23
C ILE A 176 10.90 2.85 -31.63
N THR A 177 9.98 3.22 -30.74
CA THR A 177 8.53 3.15 -30.94
C THR A 177 7.97 4.47 -31.47
N ASP A 178 8.72 5.56 -31.37
CA ASP A 178 8.23 6.87 -31.80
C ASP A 178 8.00 6.87 -33.31
N VAL A 179 6.84 7.39 -33.72
CA VAL A 179 6.47 7.63 -35.12
C VAL A 179 6.21 9.13 -35.32
N PRO A 180 6.39 9.68 -36.54
CA PRO A 180 6.12 11.10 -36.79
C PRO A 180 4.70 11.49 -36.35
N GLY A 181 4.60 12.36 -35.34
CA GLY A 181 3.31 12.82 -34.78
C GLY A 181 2.67 11.89 -33.74
N ALA A 182 3.34 10.81 -33.34
CA ALA A 182 2.88 9.86 -32.34
C ALA A 182 4.04 9.37 -31.46
N LEU A 183 4.09 9.86 -30.22
CA LEU A 183 5.15 9.56 -29.26
C LEU A 183 4.66 8.51 -28.25
N PHE A 184 5.59 7.68 -27.75
CA PHE A 184 5.30 6.74 -26.67
C PHE A 184 6.08 7.09 -25.41
N ALA A 185 5.55 6.64 -24.28
CA ALA A 185 6.13 6.92 -22.97
C ALA A 185 7.47 6.23 -22.78
N ALA A 186 7.50 4.94 -23.10
CA ALA A 186 8.68 4.10 -23.02
C ALA A 186 8.94 3.43 -24.37
N GLN A 187 10.13 2.85 -24.51
CA GLN A 187 10.40 1.96 -25.62
C GLN A 187 9.55 0.71 -25.49
N THR A 188 8.82 0.37 -26.54
CA THR A 188 7.90 -0.76 -26.56
C THR A 188 7.90 -1.40 -27.94
N VAL A 189 7.69 -2.71 -27.97
CA VAL A 189 7.48 -3.45 -29.22
C VAL A 189 6.15 -4.17 -29.09
N TYR A 190 5.21 -3.86 -29.98
CA TYR A 190 3.92 -4.52 -30.03
C TYR A 190 3.86 -5.48 -31.23
N ALA A 191 3.09 -6.55 -31.11
CA ALA A 191 2.85 -7.51 -32.20
C ALA A 191 1.87 -6.98 -33.27
N TYR A 192 1.29 -5.80 -33.04
CA TYR A 192 0.35 -5.14 -33.93
C TYR A 192 0.87 -3.76 -34.35
N ASP A 193 0.33 -3.23 -35.44
CA ASP A 193 0.70 -1.93 -35.98
C ASP A 193 0.16 -0.79 -35.09
N VAL A 194 1.07 -0.12 -34.38
CA VAL A 194 0.78 1.03 -33.53
C VAL A 194 0.82 2.38 -34.26
N THR A 195 1.13 2.39 -35.55
CA THR A 195 1.21 3.63 -36.36
C THR A 195 -0.17 4.14 -36.77
N GLN A 196 -1.18 3.28 -36.77
CA GLN A 196 -2.55 3.67 -37.08
C GLN A 196 -3.18 4.45 -35.93
N THR A 197 -3.90 5.54 -36.24
CA THR A 197 -4.45 6.46 -35.23
C THR A 197 -5.30 5.78 -34.16
N LYS A 198 -6.09 4.76 -34.54
CA LYS A 198 -6.96 4.02 -33.60
C LYS A 198 -6.14 3.17 -32.63
N THR A 199 -5.22 2.37 -33.14
CA THR A 199 -4.38 1.48 -32.32
C THR A 199 -3.40 2.27 -31.47
N TYR A 200 -2.86 3.38 -31.98
CA TYR A 200 -2.06 4.34 -31.21
C TYR A 200 -2.82 4.85 -29.98
N ARG A 201 -4.03 5.41 -30.18
CA ARG A 201 -4.83 5.98 -29.07
C ARG A 201 -5.24 4.93 -28.06
N LEU A 202 -5.64 3.75 -28.53
CA LEU A 202 -5.97 2.64 -27.63
C LEU A 202 -4.74 2.22 -26.81
N THR A 203 -3.57 2.12 -27.43
CA THR A 203 -2.33 1.76 -26.74
C THR A 203 -1.94 2.81 -25.69
N LEU A 204 -2.07 4.11 -25.99
CA LEU A 204 -1.83 5.16 -25.01
C LEU A 204 -2.78 5.09 -23.81
N ILE A 205 -4.08 4.86 -24.06
CA ILE A 205 -5.07 4.70 -22.97
C ILE A 205 -4.73 3.47 -22.14
N SER A 206 -4.41 2.34 -22.78
CA SER A 206 -4.00 1.11 -22.09
C SER A 206 -2.73 1.32 -21.26
N GLN A 207 -1.73 2.05 -21.77
CA GLN A 207 -0.51 2.38 -21.04
C GLN A 207 -0.79 3.23 -19.80
N TYR A 208 -1.64 4.25 -19.95
CA TYR A 208 -2.04 5.11 -18.83
C TYR A 208 -2.79 4.32 -17.76
N VAL A 209 -3.83 3.57 -18.15
CA VAL A 209 -4.63 2.75 -17.23
C VAL A 209 -3.78 1.69 -16.54
N GLY A 210 -2.93 0.99 -17.29
CA GLY A 210 -1.99 0.02 -16.74
C GLY A 210 -1.04 0.65 -15.74
N THR A 211 -0.51 1.85 -16.03
CA THR A 211 0.41 2.56 -15.13
C THR A 211 -0.31 3.02 -13.85
N VAL A 212 -1.58 3.44 -13.94
CA VAL A 212 -2.39 3.75 -12.77
C VAL A 212 -2.54 2.52 -11.87
N PHE A 213 -2.89 1.36 -12.44
CA PHE A 213 -2.98 0.11 -11.65
C PHE A 213 -1.64 -0.31 -11.07
N ALA A 214 -0.55 -0.22 -11.83
CA ALA A 214 0.78 -0.54 -11.34
C ALA A 214 1.22 0.39 -10.20
N SER A 215 0.98 1.69 -10.34
CA SER A 215 1.28 2.69 -9.32
C SER A 215 0.43 2.47 -8.06
N LEU A 216 -0.86 2.21 -8.22
CA LEU A 216 -1.75 1.90 -7.09
C LEU A 216 -1.32 0.61 -6.37
N SER A 217 -0.86 -0.38 -7.12
CA SER A 217 -0.40 -1.65 -6.57
C SER A 217 0.92 -1.49 -5.81
N TYR A 218 1.87 -0.78 -6.40
CA TYR A 218 3.16 -0.49 -5.78
C TYR A 218 2.97 0.31 -4.48
N THR A 219 2.32 1.47 -4.58
CA THR A 219 2.12 2.38 -3.46
C THR A 219 1.14 1.82 -2.45
N GLY A 220 0.10 1.12 -2.90
CA GLY A 220 -0.91 0.50 -2.04
C GLY A 220 -0.34 -0.53 -1.09
N VAL A 221 0.62 -1.33 -1.56
CA VAL A 221 1.36 -2.27 -0.69
C VAL A 221 2.22 -1.50 0.31
N ASP A 222 2.96 -0.48 -0.13
CA ASP A 222 3.86 0.29 0.76
C ASP A 222 3.11 1.04 1.87
N VAL A 223 1.96 1.63 1.57
CA VAL A 223 1.14 2.35 2.55
C VAL A 223 0.41 1.40 3.50
N LEU A 224 0.10 0.17 3.07
CA LEU A 224 -0.39 -0.89 3.95
C LEU A 224 0.69 -1.28 4.96
N PHE A 225 1.91 -1.55 4.51
CA PHE A 225 3.02 -1.84 5.42
C PHE A 225 3.31 -0.66 6.35
N SER A 226 3.22 0.57 5.85
CA SER A 226 3.36 1.78 6.67
C SER A 226 2.32 1.85 7.78
N MET A 227 1.07 1.46 7.51
CA MET A 227 0.03 1.35 8.55
C MET A 227 0.41 0.33 9.62
N PHE A 228 0.87 -0.87 9.23
CA PHE A 228 1.29 -1.90 10.20
C PHE A 228 2.44 -1.43 11.08
N VAL A 229 3.45 -0.79 10.48
CA VAL A 229 4.59 -0.24 11.22
C VAL A 229 4.14 0.86 12.17
N MET A 230 3.33 1.82 11.71
CA MET A 230 2.87 2.92 12.56
C MET A 230 1.98 2.43 13.70
N HIS A 231 1.09 1.46 13.46
CA HIS A 231 0.32 0.82 14.53
C HIS A 231 1.24 0.15 15.56
N GLY A 232 2.23 -0.61 15.09
CA GLY A 232 3.24 -1.22 15.97
C GLY A 232 4.02 -0.20 16.80
N CYS A 233 4.44 0.92 16.20
CA CYS A 233 5.07 2.03 16.92
C CYS A 233 4.16 2.61 18.00
N GLY A 234 2.87 2.79 17.72
CA GLY A 234 1.89 3.21 18.71
C GLY A 234 1.75 2.25 19.88
N GLN A 235 1.69 0.94 19.60
CA GLN A 235 1.65 -0.09 20.65
C GLN A 235 2.92 -0.09 21.52
N LEU A 236 4.09 0.14 20.91
CA LEU A 236 5.35 0.25 21.66
C LEU A 236 5.39 1.51 22.55
N GLU A 237 4.88 2.65 22.07
CA GLU A 237 4.78 3.88 22.87
C GLU A 237 3.82 3.68 24.07
N ILE A 238 2.68 3.02 23.86
CA ILE A 238 1.75 2.63 24.94
C ILE A 238 2.42 1.70 25.95
N LEU A 239 3.13 0.67 25.47
CA LEU A 239 3.83 -0.27 26.34
C LEU A 239 4.90 0.43 27.19
N ALA A 240 5.67 1.34 26.59
CA ALA A 240 6.65 2.15 27.31
C ALA A 240 5.99 2.97 28.43
N GLY A 241 4.88 3.67 28.13
CA GLY A 241 4.13 4.44 29.13
C GLY A 241 3.59 3.58 30.29
N ARG A 242 3.08 2.37 29.99
CA ARG A 242 2.66 1.40 31.01
C ARG A 242 3.81 0.98 31.91
N ILE A 243 4.96 0.66 31.32
CA ILE A 243 6.16 0.27 32.06
C ILE A 243 6.64 1.40 32.98
N GLU A 244 6.65 2.64 32.50
CA GLU A 244 7.06 3.81 33.29
C GLU A 244 6.16 4.02 34.50
N THR A 245 4.84 3.92 34.30
CA THR A 245 3.85 4.04 35.38
C THR A 245 4.07 2.94 36.42
N MET A 246 4.16 1.67 35.99
CA MET A 246 4.43 0.55 36.90
C MET A 246 5.78 0.70 37.63
N ALA A 247 6.82 1.19 36.95
CA ALA A 247 8.13 1.41 37.54
C ALA A 247 8.12 2.54 38.59
N SER A 248 7.28 3.57 38.39
CA SER A 248 7.08 4.63 39.36
C SER A 248 6.31 4.15 40.61
N GLU A 249 5.34 3.25 40.43
CA GLU A 249 4.56 2.66 41.50
C GLU A 249 5.33 1.59 42.27
N GLN A 250 6.26 0.89 41.60
CA GLN A 250 7.08 -0.17 42.17
C GLN A 250 8.58 0.05 41.88
N PRO A 251 9.34 0.69 42.79
CA PRO A 251 10.76 0.99 42.58
C PRO A 251 11.63 -0.25 42.30
N ASN A 252 11.26 -1.40 42.88
CA ASN A 252 11.93 -2.68 42.67
C ASN A 252 11.75 -3.23 41.24
N LEU A 253 10.64 -2.91 40.57
CA LEU A 253 10.40 -3.32 39.19
C LEU A 253 11.42 -2.67 38.25
N LYS A 254 11.69 -1.37 38.44
CA LYS A 254 12.68 -0.62 37.64
C LYS A 254 14.05 -1.29 37.67
N HIS A 255 14.51 -1.68 38.87
CA HIS A 255 15.78 -2.37 39.04
C HIS A 255 15.79 -3.76 38.38
N ARG A 256 14.71 -4.54 38.53
CA ARG A 256 14.58 -5.88 37.90
C ARG A 256 14.53 -5.80 36.38
N LEU A 257 13.84 -4.81 35.82
CA LEU A 257 13.72 -4.63 34.38
C LEU A 257 15.09 -4.27 33.79
N LYS A 258 15.80 -3.33 34.41
CA LYS A 258 17.16 -2.96 34.04
C LYS A 258 18.10 -4.18 33.98
N ASN A 259 18.14 -4.98 35.04
CA ASN A 259 18.99 -6.17 35.10
C ASN A 259 18.65 -7.20 34.01
N ASN A 260 17.37 -7.35 33.63
CA ASN A 260 16.98 -8.27 32.56
C ASN A 260 17.37 -7.73 31.17
N VAL A 261 17.21 -6.43 30.92
CA VAL A 261 17.64 -5.81 29.66
C VAL A 261 19.15 -5.90 29.50
N GLU A 262 19.92 -5.56 30.54
CA GLU A 262 21.39 -5.67 30.54
C GLU A 262 21.85 -7.10 30.23
N ARG A 263 21.19 -8.10 30.85
CA ARG A 263 21.47 -9.52 30.57
C ARG A 263 21.08 -9.93 29.15
N HIS A 264 19.98 -9.42 28.60
CA HIS A 264 19.56 -9.73 27.23
C HIS A 264 20.55 -9.13 26.22
N CYS A 265 21.00 -7.89 26.43
CA CYS A 265 22.03 -7.26 25.60
C CYS A 265 23.35 -8.04 25.66
N SER A 266 23.80 -8.48 26.84
CA SER A 266 25.04 -9.26 26.98
C SER A 266 24.97 -10.67 26.38
N LEU A 267 23.79 -11.16 26.01
CA LEU A 267 23.60 -12.45 25.32
C LEU A 267 23.54 -12.30 23.81
N ILE A 268 23.35 -11.07 23.32
CA ILE A 268 23.25 -10.74 21.88
C ILE A 268 24.62 -10.26 21.35
N GLU A 269 25.47 -9.70 22.22
CA GLU A 269 26.90 -9.50 21.97
C GLU A 269 27.69 -10.81 22.09
#